data_AF-A0A382ZVL6-F1
#
_entry.id   AF-A0A382ZVL6-F1
#
_cell.length_a   1.000
_cell.length_b   1.000
_cell.length_c   1.000
_cell.angle_alpha   90.00
_cell.angle_beta   90.00
_cell.angle_gamma   90.00
#
_symmetry.space_group_name_H-M   'P 1'
#
loop_
_entity.id
_entity.type
_entity.pdbx_description
1 polymer ?
#
loop_
_entity_poly.entity_id
_entity_poly.type
_entity_poly.pdbx_seq_one_letter_code
_entity_poly.pdbx_strand_id
1 'polypeptide(L)'
;SYSSSYTVYVYSDERLKENVSAVDKSAASAWVKGTPVYNFTFREDSGGVDCVELYGEGYSKYVPRIGFLAHEVIENITVDGKSPNNLAGGERNAVDEEGKVLGQQVDEGRMVPILWAALQDVIDRTETLETKVEELES
;
A
#
# COMPACT_ATOMS: atom_id res chain seq x y z
N SER A 1 -20.00 17.34 0.66
CA SER A 1 -18.70 16.65 0.53
C SER A 1 -18.95 15.18 0.70
N TYR A 2 -18.81 14.38 -0.35
CA TYR A 2 -18.80 12.92 -0.19
C TYR A 2 -17.43 12.55 0.38
N SER A 3 -17.38 12.26 1.68
CA SER A 3 -16.27 11.56 2.31
C SER A 3 -16.54 10.08 2.09
N SER A 4 -15.73 9.42 1.27
CA SER A 4 -15.72 7.96 1.24
C SER A 4 -15.05 7.47 2.53
N SER A 5 -15.86 7.23 3.56
CA SER A 5 -15.38 6.64 4.81
C SER A 5 -15.27 5.12 4.62
N TYR A 6 -14.07 4.63 4.34
CA TYR A 6 -13.79 3.20 4.34
C TYR A 6 -13.45 2.77 5.76
N THR A 7 -14.43 2.25 6.51
CA THR A 7 -14.13 1.53 7.75
C THR A 7 -13.79 0.08 7.40
N VAL A 8 -12.54 -0.31 7.64
CA VAL A 8 -12.08 -1.68 7.41
C VAL A 8 -12.33 -2.50 8.68
N TYR A 9 -13.37 -3.34 8.67
CA TYR A 9 -13.58 -4.39 9.67
C TYR A 9 -13.04 -5.72 9.15
N VAL A 10 -12.18 -6.36 9.92
CA VAL A 10 -11.61 -7.68 9.59
C VAL A 10 -11.77 -8.63 10.76
N TYR A 11 -12.25 -9.85 10.48
CA TYR A 11 -12.26 -10.93 11.47
C TYR A 11 -10.81 -11.25 11.86
N SER A 12 -10.47 -11.09 13.14
CA SER A 12 -9.10 -11.23 13.64
C SER A 12 -8.95 -12.23 14.79
N ASP A 13 -10.01 -12.97 15.10
CA ASP A 13 -10.00 -14.02 16.12
C ASP A 13 -8.97 -15.11 15.76
N GLU A 14 -8.12 -15.48 16.71
CA GLU A 14 -7.06 -16.48 16.49
C GLU A 14 -7.59 -17.86 16.14
N ARG A 15 -8.83 -18.19 16.56
CA ARG A 15 -9.48 -19.48 16.24
C ARG A 15 -9.85 -19.62 14.77
N LEU A 16 -9.84 -18.50 14.03
CA LEU A 16 -10.07 -18.44 12.60
C LEU A 16 -8.75 -18.42 11.80
N LYS A 17 -7.60 -18.59 12.46
CA LYS A 17 -6.27 -18.49 11.85
C LYS A 17 -5.48 -19.77 12.07
N GLU A 18 -4.62 -20.08 11.10
CA GLU A 18 -3.63 -21.15 11.17
C GLU A 18 -2.27 -20.59 10.77
N ASN A 19 -1.19 -21.30 11.14
CA ASN A 19 0.19 -20.92 10.79
C ASN A 19 0.56 -19.48 11.20
N VAL A 20 0.09 -19.04 12.37
CA VAL A 20 0.34 -17.68 12.88
C VAL A 20 1.82 -17.54 13.26
N SER A 21 2.52 -16.66 12.55
CA SER A 21 3.88 -16.24 12.84
C SER A 21 3.98 -14.72 12.80
N ALA A 22 4.98 -14.17 13.50
CA ALA A 22 5.25 -12.74 13.44
C ALA A 22 5.77 -12.35 12.04
N VAL A 23 5.33 -11.19 11.54
CA VAL A 23 5.92 -10.59 10.35
C VAL A 23 7.35 -10.20 10.65
N ASP A 24 8.27 -10.46 9.72
CA ASP A 24 9.64 -9.94 9.78
C ASP A 24 9.58 -8.40 9.66
N LYS A 25 9.88 -7.71 10.76
CA LYS A 25 9.84 -6.24 10.83
C LYS A 25 10.88 -5.59 9.91
N SER A 26 12.03 -6.22 9.72
CA SER A 26 13.09 -5.72 8.82
C SER A 26 12.64 -5.83 7.37
N ALA A 27 11.98 -6.94 7.00
CA ALA A 27 11.36 -7.09 5.69
C ALA A 27 10.26 -6.04 5.45
N ALA A 28 9.39 -5.80 6.44
CA ALA A 28 8.38 -4.75 6.36
C ALA A 28 9.01 -3.35 6.15
N SER A 29 10.06 -3.03 6.90
CA SER A 29 10.86 -1.81 6.71
C SER A 29 11.47 -1.73 5.31
N ALA A 30 11.98 -2.84 4.77
CA ALA A 30 12.55 -2.90 3.43
C ALA A 30 11.48 -2.66 2.36
N TRP A 31 10.28 -3.25 2.50
CA TRP A 31 9.15 -3.01 1.60
C TRP A 31 8.72 -1.55 1.60
N VAL A 32 8.57 -0.93 2.77
CA VAL A 32 8.21 0.49 2.89
C VAL A 32 9.27 1.39 2.26
N LYS A 33 10.56 1.08 2.42
CA LYS A 33 11.65 1.85 1.81
C LYS A 33 11.74 1.65 0.29
N GLY A 34 11.46 0.44 -0.19
CA GLY A 34 11.58 0.07 -1.60
C GLY A 34 10.39 0.50 -2.45
N THR A 35 9.22 0.73 -1.84
CA THR A 35 7.99 1.11 -2.55
C THR A 35 7.89 2.62 -2.71
N PRO A 36 7.98 3.17 -3.93
CA PRO A 36 7.92 4.62 -4.12
C PRO A 36 6.51 5.18 -3.89
N VAL A 37 6.45 6.46 -3.51
CA VAL A 37 5.21 7.24 -3.36
C VAL A 37 5.27 8.45 -4.28
N TYR A 38 4.20 8.72 -5.00
CA TYR A 38 4.15 9.73 -6.04
C TYR A 38 3.12 10.80 -5.76
N ASN A 39 3.41 12.01 -6.25
CA ASN A 39 2.39 13.02 -6.49
C ASN A 39 1.95 12.92 -7.97
N PHE A 40 0.66 12.78 -8.23
CA PHE A 40 0.12 12.64 -9.58
C PHE A 40 -1.23 13.31 -9.76
N THR A 41 -1.58 13.60 -11.02
CA THR A 41 -2.92 13.96 -11.48
C THR A 41 -3.40 12.91 -12.47
N PHE A 42 -4.72 12.77 -12.64
CA PHE A 42 -5.25 11.88 -13.67
C PHE A 42 -5.09 12.51 -15.05
N ARG A 43 -4.85 11.68 -16.07
CA ARG A 43 -4.76 12.13 -17.46
C ARG A 43 -6.11 12.60 -17.96
N GLU A 44 -6.10 13.56 -18.87
CA GLU A 44 -7.31 14.04 -19.54
C GLU A 44 -8.01 12.92 -20.31
N ASP A 45 -7.23 12.16 -21.09
CA ASP A 45 -7.62 10.91 -21.70
C ASP A 45 -7.05 9.77 -20.85
N SER A 46 -7.91 9.20 -20.01
CA SER A 46 -7.59 8.06 -19.16
C SER A 46 -7.97 6.73 -19.84
N GLY A 47 -7.77 6.65 -21.16
CA GLY A 47 -7.96 5.42 -21.93
C GLY A 47 -9.41 4.93 -21.90
N GLY A 48 -10.34 5.85 -22.13
CA GLY A 48 -11.78 5.56 -22.12
C GLY A 48 -12.43 5.44 -20.75
N VAL A 49 -11.71 5.76 -19.67
CA VAL A 49 -12.24 5.73 -18.29
C VAL A 49 -12.36 7.15 -17.74
N ASP A 50 -13.52 7.59 -17.27
CA ASP A 50 -13.65 8.89 -16.61
C ASP A 50 -13.21 8.80 -15.14
N CYS A 51 -12.44 9.79 -14.65
CA CYS A 51 -12.11 9.91 -13.23
C CYS A 51 -13.34 10.05 -12.34
N VAL A 52 -14.44 10.60 -12.85
CA VAL A 52 -15.74 10.66 -12.15
C VAL A 52 -16.41 9.29 -12.12
N GLU A 53 -16.24 8.46 -13.17
CA GLU A 53 -16.73 7.08 -13.19
C GLU A 53 -16.00 6.22 -12.13
N LEU A 54 -14.69 6.45 -11.94
CA LEU A 54 -13.89 5.70 -10.98
C LEU A 54 -14.13 6.09 -9.52
N TYR A 55 -14.35 7.37 -9.25
CA TYR A 55 -14.31 7.89 -7.88
C TYR A 55 -15.57 8.65 -7.44
N GLY A 56 -16.53 8.84 -8.34
CA GLY A 56 -17.81 9.50 -8.06
C GLY A 56 -17.79 11.02 -8.26
N GLU A 57 -18.97 11.62 -8.10
CA GLU A 57 -19.17 13.07 -8.25
C GLU A 57 -18.34 13.87 -7.23
N GLY A 58 -17.69 14.93 -7.72
CA GLY A 58 -16.81 15.79 -6.92
C GLY A 58 -15.33 15.44 -7.03
N TYR A 59 -14.97 14.37 -7.73
CA TYR A 59 -13.59 14.10 -8.13
C TYR A 59 -13.22 14.92 -9.37
N SER A 60 -12.00 15.45 -9.38
CA SER A 60 -11.44 16.20 -10.50
C SER A 60 -10.07 15.65 -10.86
N LYS A 61 -9.86 15.40 -12.16
CA LYS A 61 -8.58 14.95 -12.72
C LYS A 61 -7.43 15.93 -12.50
N TYR A 62 -7.75 17.22 -12.31
CA TYR A 62 -6.76 18.29 -12.12
C TYR A 62 -6.31 18.46 -10.68
N VAL A 63 -6.92 17.76 -9.72
CA VAL A 63 -6.52 17.82 -8.30
C VAL A 63 -5.36 16.85 -8.07
N PRO A 64 -4.18 17.32 -7.63
CA PRO A 64 -3.05 16.44 -7.31
C PRO A 64 -3.36 15.48 -6.17
N ARG A 65 -2.79 14.27 -6.25
CA ARG A 65 -2.96 13.18 -5.28
C ARG A 65 -1.63 12.58 -4.93
N ILE A 66 -1.53 12.12 -3.69
CA ILE A 66 -0.40 11.31 -3.22
C ILE A 66 -0.86 9.86 -3.21
N GLY A 67 -0.07 8.95 -3.77
CA GLY A 67 -0.39 7.53 -3.78
C GLY A 67 0.66 6.69 -4.49
N PHE A 68 0.27 5.48 -4.88
CA PHE A 68 1.14 4.43 -5.41
C PHE A 68 0.86 4.10 -6.87
N LEU A 69 1.85 3.48 -7.52
CA LEU A 69 1.63 2.71 -8.74
C LEU A 69 1.46 1.24 -8.38
N ALA A 70 0.33 0.64 -8.75
CA ALA A 70 -0.05 -0.70 -8.28
C ALA A 70 0.96 -1.80 -8.63
N HIS A 71 1.54 -1.79 -9.84
CA HIS A 71 2.55 -2.78 -10.21
C HIS A 71 3.81 -2.69 -9.35
N GLU A 72 4.22 -1.51 -8.90
CA GLU A 72 5.38 -1.36 -8.01
C GLU A 72 5.08 -1.87 -6.60
N VAL A 73 3.82 -1.75 -6.14
CA VAL A 73 3.37 -2.38 -4.89
C VAL A 73 3.45 -3.91 -5.02
N ILE A 74 2.99 -4.47 -6.14
CA ILE A 74 3.04 -5.92 -6.41
C ILE A 74 4.49 -6.42 -6.49
N GLU A 75 5.38 -5.66 -7.15
CA GLU A 75 6.78 -6.03 -7.35
C GLU A 75 7.60 -5.93 -6.06
N ASN A 76 7.38 -4.89 -5.24
CA ASN A 76 8.20 -4.63 -4.05
C ASN A 76 7.69 -5.33 -2.78
N ILE A 77 6.38 -5.55 -2.65
CA ILE A 77 5.78 -6.10 -1.42
C ILE A 77 5.33 -7.53 -1.67
N THR A 78 6.21 -8.48 -1.38
CA THR A 78 5.94 -9.91 -1.58
C THR A 78 6.34 -10.77 -0.38
N VAL A 79 5.54 -11.80 -0.13
CA VAL A 79 5.84 -12.91 0.78
C VAL A 79 5.73 -14.19 -0.04
N ASP A 80 6.80 -14.98 -0.10
CA ASP A 80 6.88 -16.20 -0.91
C ASP A 80 6.45 -15.99 -2.39
N GLY A 81 6.84 -14.85 -2.96
CA GLY A 81 6.52 -14.49 -4.35
C GLY A 81 5.07 -14.08 -4.60
N LYS A 82 4.27 -13.86 -3.55
CA LYS A 82 2.88 -13.41 -3.64
C LYS A 82 2.68 -12.07 -2.95
N SER A 83 1.78 -11.24 -3.49
CA SER A 83 1.34 -10.02 -2.79
C SER A 83 0.58 -10.43 -1.52
N PRO A 84 1.09 -10.12 -0.31
CA PRO A 84 0.37 -10.44 0.92
C PRO A 84 -0.94 -9.65 0.94
N ASN A 85 -1.95 -10.12 1.67
CA ASN A 85 -3.23 -9.40 1.86
C ASN A 85 -3.99 -8.98 0.58
N ASN A 86 -3.59 -9.43 -0.62
CA ASN A 86 -4.08 -8.87 -1.88
C ASN A 86 -4.02 -7.33 -1.89
N LEU A 87 -2.85 -6.75 -1.54
CA LEU A 87 -2.63 -5.30 -1.46
C LEU A 87 -2.89 -4.58 -2.78
N ALA A 88 -2.71 -5.27 -3.90
CA ALA A 88 -2.96 -4.74 -5.22
C ALA A 88 -3.41 -5.85 -6.17
N GLY A 89 -4.14 -5.48 -7.21
CA GLY A 89 -4.69 -6.42 -8.18
C GLY A 89 -4.88 -5.79 -9.56
N GLY A 90 -5.14 -6.67 -10.53
CA GLY A 90 -5.22 -6.32 -11.96
C GLY A 90 -3.91 -6.51 -12.70
N GLU A 91 -3.99 -6.59 -14.03
CA GLU A 91 -2.86 -6.77 -14.93
C GLU A 91 -2.32 -5.42 -15.44
N ARG A 92 -0.99 -5.30 -15.51
CA ARG A 92 -0.33 -4.06 -15.93
C ARG A 92 -0.66 -3.77 -17.40
N ASN A 93 -1.16 -2.56 -17.67
CA ASN A 93 -1.55 -2.11 -19.01
C ASN A 93 -2.69 -2.92 -19.66
N ALA A 94 -3.51 -3.63 -18.87
CA ALA A 94 -4.64 -4.36 -19.40
C ALA A 94 -5.71 -3.43 -20.01
N VAL A 95 -6.35 -3.92 -21.07
CA VAL A 95 -7.48 -3.28 -21.75
C VAL A 95 -8.55 -4.32 -22.04
N ASP A 96 -9.81 -3.90 -22.15
CA ASP A 96 -10.90 -4.76 -22.61
C ASP A 96 -10.94 -4.88 -24.15
N GLU A 97 -11.97 -5.56 -24.67
CA GLU A 97 -12.15 -5.82 -26.10
C GLU A 97 -12.33 -4.52 -26.91
N GLU A 98 -12.79 -3.45 -26.27
CA GLU A 98 -13.00 -2.12 -26.82
C GLU A 98 -11.78 -1.20 -26.68
N GLY A 99 -10.72 -1.67 -26.03
CA GLY A 99 -9.51 -0.90 -25.78
C GLY A 99 -9.61 0.07 -24.59
N LYS A 100 -10.67 -0.03 -23.76
CA LYS A 100 -10.79 0.73 -22.52
C LYS A 100 -9.86 0.12 -21.46
N VAL A 101 -9.21 0.98 -20.69
CA VAL A 101 -8.24 0.57 -19.67
C VAL A 101 -8.91 -0.23 -18.54
N LEU A 102 -8.39 -1.42 -18.27
CA LEU A 102 -8.69 -2.23 -17.09
C LEU A 102 -7.63 -1.92 -16.02
N GLY A 103 -7.85 -0.84 -15.28
CA GLY A 103 -6.87 -0.30 -14.33
C GLY A 103 -6.56 -1.23 -13.16
N GLN A 104 -5.28 -1.27 -12.77
CA GLN A 104 -4.87 -1.90 -11.51
C GLN A 104 -5.34 -1.08 -10.31
N GLN A 105 -5.56 -1.74 -9.18
CA GLN A 105 -6.04 -1.11 -7.94
C GLN A 105 -5.12 -1.45 -6.77
N VAL A 106 -5.05 -0.55 -5.79
CA VAL A 106 -4.32 -0.73 -4.53
C VAL A 106 -5.30 -0.61 -3.36
N ASP A 107 -5.24 -1.55 -2.42
CA ASP A 107 -5.94 -1.52 -1.14
C ASP A 107 -4.99 -0.97 -0.07
N GLU A 108 -5.00 0.36 0.07
CA GLU A 108 -4.16 1.07 1.05
C GLU A 108 -4.52 0.68 2.51
N GLY A 109 -5.78 0.30 2.77
CA GLY A 109 -6.22 -0.11 4.11
C GLY A 109 -5.52 -1.38 4.58
N ARG A 110 -5.23 -2.30 3.66
CA ARG A 110 -4.50 -3.54 3.96
C ARG A 110 -2.98 -3.36 4.12
N MET A 111 -2.45 -2.16 3.85
CA MET A 111 -1.04 -1.82 4.11
C MET A 111 -0.79 -1.47 5.58
N VAL A 112 -1.83 -1.15 6.37
CA VAL A 112 -1.69 -0.71 7.76
C VAL A 112 -0.89 -1.69 8.63
N PRO A 113 -1.12 -3.02 8.61
CA PRO A 113 -0.29 -3.95 9.40
C PRO A 113 1.18 -3.96 8.99
N ILE A 114 1.49 -3.69 7.72
CA ILE A 114 2.87 -3.62 7.22
C ILE A 114 3.55 -2.36 7.73
N LEU A 115 2.86 -1.21 7.64
CA LEU A 115 3.33 0.06 8.21
C LEU A 115 3.56 -0.05 9.72
N TRP A 116 2.68 -0.78 10.42
CA TRP A 116 2.82 -1.04 11.86
C TRP A 116 4.09 -1.85 12.16
N ALA A 117 4.35 -2.92 11.41
CA ALA A 117 5.57 -3.73 11.57
C ALA A 117 6.85 -2.94 11.25
N ALA A 118 6.83 -2.12 10.19
CA ALA A 118 7.95 -1.26 9.83
C ALA A 118 8.23 -0.19 10.91
N LEU A 119 7.18 0.38 11.51
CA LEU A 119 7.33 1.31 12.63
C LEU A 119 7.96 0.63 13.84
N GLN A 120 7.59 -0.61 14.15
CA GLN A 120 8.23 -1.38 15.22
C GLN A 120 9.73 -1.61 14.95
N ASP A 121 10.14 -1.91 13.71
CA ASP A 121 11.58 -2.01 13.36
C ASP A 121 12.32 -0.68 13.62
N VAL A 122 11.70 0.45 13.27
CA VAL A 122 12.30 1.76 13.53
C VAL A 122 12.47 2.02 15.03
N ILE A 123 11.45 1.70 15.83
CA ILE A 123 11.51 1.85 17.29
C ILE A 123 12.62 0.97 17.87
N ASP A 124 12.64 -0.33 17.56
CA ASP A 124 13.64 -1.28 18.07
C ASP A 124 15.08 -0.81 17.74
N ARG A 125 15.28 -0.27 16.52
CA ARG A 125 16.58 0.25 16.08
C ARG A 125 16.95 1.55 16.77
N THR A 126 15.99 2.42 17.06
CA THR A 126 16.21 3.65 17.83
C THR A 126 16.64 3.31 19.25
N GLU A 127 15.94 2.44 19.96
CA GLU A 127 16.29 2.03 21.33
C GLU A 127 17.69 1.39 21.40
N THR A 128 18.03 0.57 20.39
CA THR A 128 19.36 -0.01 20.25
C THR A 128 20.44 1.06 20.03
N LEU A 129 20.15 2.09 19.22
CA LEU A 129 21.09 3.17 18.95
C LEU A 129 21.26 4.08 20.15
N GLU A 130 20.19 4.40 20.87
CA GLU A 130 20.23 5.21 22.11
C GLU A 130 21.11 4.53 23.16
N THR A 131 20.90 3.24 23.41
CA THR A 131 21.73 2.46 24.36
C THR A 131 23.22 2.51 23.98
N LYS A 132 23.56 2.36 22.69
CA LYS A 132 24.94 2.41 22.22
C LYS A 132 25.57 3.79 22.36
N VAL A 133 24.79 4.83 22.15
CA VAL A 133 25.26 6.21 22.33
C VAL A 133 25.56 6.46 23.82
N GLU A 134 24.68 6.02 24.73
CA GLU A 134 24.92 6.13 26.17
C GLU A 134 26.20 5.40 26.61
N GLU A 135 26.44 4.18 26.10
CA GLU A 135 27.67 3.42 26.37
C GLU A 135 28.94 4.10 25.84
N LEU A 136 28.85 4.85 24.74
CA LEU A 136 29.97 5.56 24.12
C LEU A 136 30.25 6.93 24.76
N GLU A 137 29.23 7.55 25.34
CA GLU A 137 29.32 8.86 26.00
C GLU A 137 29.75 8.77 27.48
N SER A 138 29.70 7.57 28.09
CA SER A 138 30.16 7.28 29.46
C SER A 138 31.64 6.95 29.56
#